data_AF-A0A7X8KW50-F1
#
_entry.id   AF-A0A7X8KW50-F1
#
_cell.length_a   1.000
_cell.length_b   1.000
_cell.length_c   1.000
_cell.angle_alpha   90.00
_cell.angle_beta   90.00
_cell.angle_gamma   90.00
#
_symmetry.space_group_name_H-M   'P 1'
#
loop_
_entity.id
_entity.type
_entity.pdbx_description
1 polymer ?
#
loop_
_entity_poly.entity_id
_entity_poly.type
_entity_poly.pdbx_seq_one_letter_code
_entity_poly.pdbx_strand_id
1 'polypeptide(L)' 'RKYYNGVVKVMNNKVEIFPSNLLAQVFGFGRYPYFMAEEYERQNVEIRFN' A
#
# COMPACT_ATOMS: atom_id res chain seq x y z
N ARG A 1 -2.71 -5.75 -7.11
CA ARG A 1 -2.94 -4.66 -6.12
C ARG A 1 -3.02 -5.10 -4.65
N LYS A 2 -3.94 -6.00 -4.25
CA LYS A 2 -4.17 -6.34 -2.82
C LYS A 2 -2.93 -6.88 -2.11
N TYR A 3 -2.20 -7.79 -2.74
CA TYR A 3 -0.98 -8.37 -2.17
C TYR A 3 0.11 -7.31 -1.95
N TYR A 4 0.44 -6.52 -2.97
CA TYR A 4 1.39 -5.41 -2.86
C TYR A 4 1.01 -4.44 -1.73
N ASN A 5 -0.24 -4.00 -1.69
CA ASN A 5 -0.71 -3.09 -0.63
C ASN A 5 -0.63 -3.75 0.76
N GLY A 6 -0.85 -5.06 0.87
CA GLY A 6 -0.65 -5.81 2.11
C GLY A 6 0.79 -5.77 2.58
N VAL A 7 1.74 -6.03 1.68
CA VAL A 7 3.19 -5.98 1.98
C VAL A 7 3.63 -4.57 2.36
N VAL A 8 3.22 -3.56 1.59
CA VAL A 8 3.50 -2.14 1.87
C VAL A 8 2.96 -1.73 3.23
N LYS A 9 1.76 -2.16 3.60
CA LYS A 9 1.17 -1.89 4.93
C LYS A 9 2.05 -2.46 6.05
N VAL A 10 2.46 -3.72 5.94
CA VAL A 10 3.31 -4.37 6.95
C VAL A 10 4.66 -3.67 7.05
N MET A 11 5.28 -3.30 5.92
CA MET A 11 6.55 -2.60 5.91
C MET A 11 6.44 -1.21 6.54
N ASN A 12 5.45 -0.41 6.14
CA ASN A 12 5.23 0.93 6.70
C ASN A 12 4.99 0.87 8.21
N ASN A 13 4.19 -0.10 8.69
CA ASN A 13 3.99 -0.28 10.12
C ASN A 13 5.31 -0.55 10.87
N LYS A 14 6.22 -1.35 10.30
CA LYS A 14 7.53 -1.63 10.91
C LYS A 14 8.44 -0.40 10.94
N VAL A 15 8.38 0.44 9.91
CA VAL A 15 9.17 1.68 9.85
C VAL A 15 8.68 2.71 10.86
N GLU A 16 7.43 2.64 11.31
CA GLU A 16 6.83 3.63 12.22
C GLU A 16 6.78 3.20 13.69
N ILE A 17 6.69 1.91 13.96
CA ILE A 17 6.46 1.37 15.30
C ILE A 17 7.78 0.94 15.96
N PHE A 18 7.91 1.24 17.26
CA PHE A 18 9.02 0.79 18.09
C PHE A 18 8.98 -0.74 18.28
N PRO A 19 10.14 -1.45 18.25
CA PRO A 19 11.51 -0.91 18.15
C PRO A 19 12.05 -0.83 16.71
N SER A 20 11.32 -1.33 15.71
CA SER A 20 11.84 -1.46 14.36
C SER A 20 12.08 -0.12 13.66
N ASN A 21 11.37 0.95 14.06
CA ASN A 21 11.59 2.30 13.54
C ASN A 21 13.00 2.87 13.80
N LEU A 22 13.66 2.46 14.90
CA LEU A 22 15.04 2.87 15.19
C LEU A 22 16.01 2.28 14.17
N LEU A 23 15.87 0.98 13.89
CA LEU A 23 16.67 0.31 12.86
C LEU A 23 16.31 0.85 11.47
N ALA A 24 15.03 1.16 11.22
CA ALA A 24 14.61 1.75 9.96
C ALA A 24 15.33 3.08 9.69
N GLN A 25 15.47 3.96 10.69
CA GLN A 25 16.24 5.20 10.54
C GLN A 25 17.73 4.95 10.30
N VAL A 26 18.35 4.02 11.03
CA VAL A 26 19.78 3.67 10.88
C VAL A 26 20.09 3.15 9.47
N PHE A 27 19.19 2.34 8.90
CA PHE A 27 19.37 1.76 7.57
C PHE A 27 18.68 2.55 6.44
N GLY A 28 18.08 3.70 6.74
CA GLY A 28 17.43 4.56 5.75
C GLY A 28 16.11 4.02 5.16
N PHE A 29 15.42 3.12 5.85
CA PHE A 29 14.11 2.63 5.44
C PHE A 29 13.02 3.67 5.74
N GLY A 30 12.20 3.98 4.73
CA GLY A 30 11.08 4.92 4.79
C GLY A 30 9.74 4.30 4.40
N ARG A 31 8.68 5.11 4.40
CA ARG A 31 7.36 4.69 3.94
C ARG A 31 7.33 4.46 2.43
N TYR A 32 6.64 3.40 2.01
CA TYR A 32 6.33 3.12 0.61
C TYR A 32 4.89 3.48 0.27
N PRO A 33 4.61 3.96 -0.95
CA PRO A 33 3.26 4.29 -1.40
C PRO A 33 2.43 3.02 -1.64
N TYR A 34 1.13 3.11 -1.41
CA TYR A 34 0.19 2.07 -1.82
C TYR A 34 -0.03 2.13 -3.34
N PHE A 35 -0.21 0.97 -3.96
CA PHE A 35 -0.66 0.87 -5.34
C PHE A 35 -2.14 1.26 -5.40
N MET A 36 -2.41 2.36 -6.10
CA MET A 36 -3.76 2.83 -6.41
C MET A 36 -4.21 2.21 -7.74
N ALA A 37 -5.46 1.76 -7.81
CA ALA A 37 -6.07 1.44 -9.09
C ALA A 37 -6.44 2.75 -9.79
N GLU A 38 -6.07 2.87 -11.07
CA GLU A 38 -6.48 3.99 -11.92
C GLU A 38 -8.01 4.10 -11.96
N GLU A 39 -8.53 5.32 -12.09
CA GLU A 39 -9.98 5.60 -12.12
C GLU A 39 -10.72 4.80 -13.20
N TYR A 40 -10.03 4.44 -14.29
CA TYR A 40 -10.60 3.66 -15.39
C TYR A 40 -10.98 2.22 -14.99
N GLU A 41 -10.25 1.58 -14.06
CA GLU A 41 -10.62 0.25 -13.53
C GLU A 41 -11.82 0.27 -12.58
N ARG A 42 -12.28 1.47 -12.16
CA ARG A 42 -13.41 1.67 -11.25
C ARG A 42 -14.71 2.03 -11.98
N GLN A 43 -14.72 2.15 -13.31
CA GLN A 43 -15.98 2.22 -14.04
C GLN A 43 -16.72 0.90 -13.84
N ASN A 44 -17.69 0.94 -12.92
CA ASN A 44 -18.68 -0.11 -12.73
C ASN A 44 -19.21 -0.50 -14.10
N VAL A 45 -19.16 -1.78 -14.41
CA VAL A 45 -19.76 -2.34 -15.61
C VAL A 45 -21.25 -1.96 -15.58
N GLU A 46 -21.66 -0.98 -16.38
CA GLU A 46 -23.07 -0.65 -16.55
C GLU A 46 -23.72 -1.86 -17.22
N ILE A 47 -24.33 -2.74 -16.42
CA ILE A 47 -25.11 -3.85 -16.96
C ILE A 47 -26.38 -3.23 -17.54
N ARG A 48 -26.37 -3.01 -18.86
CA ARG A 48 -27.58 -2.72 -19.63
C ARG A 48 -28.35 -4.03 -19.79
N PHE A 49 -29.43 -4.18 -19.04
CA PHE A 49 -30.44 -5.19 -19.33
C PHE A 49 -31.24 -4.69 -20.53
N ASN A 50 -31.22 -5.45 -21.63
CA ASN A 50 -32.07 -5.25 -22.80
C ASN A 50 -33.22 -6.27 -22.78
#